data_AF-A0A7J6R0R6-F1
#
_entry.id   AF-A0A7J6R0R6-F1
#
_cell.length_a   1.000
_cell.length_b   1.000
_cell.length_c   1.000
_cell.angle_alpha   90.00
_cell.angle_beta   90.00
_cell.angle_gamma   90.00
#
_symmetry.space_group_name_H-M   'P 1'
#
loop_
_entity.id
_entity.type
_entity.pdbx_description
1 polymer ?
#
loop_
_entity_poly.entity_id
_entity_poly.type
_entity_poly.pdbx_seq_one_letter_code
_entity_poly.pdbx_strand_id
1 'polypeptide(L)'
;RQESRSAFALKIESRSKQGTNQTALDRLDDLCKKHQKRLERFRGNVQELEDDRAFLEEEITASRTEFNALKNAVGQAQTAVERRKDRARSSGIPGGEGSRAERDSRGREQHSIGPEQSSDTLQEGELRERYDQVVEDFNRSIRTEKAAINRLRDDTRDEMRGSNNVQPGAVDGLVDIFTRCVDEVKGRIVERRNDSAKEHAKTKSESAKSRVEPRDVGLGWLTAGDRKHILETFLLDKKVLQLLLDEAPSSKESGVL
;
A
#
# COMPACT_ATOMS: atom_id res chain seq x y z
N ARG A 1 -29.84 56.35 54.33
CA ARG A 1 -28.46 56.43 53.77
C ARG A 1 -27.70 55.10 53.90
N GLN A 2 -27.79 54.39 55.02
CA GLN A 2 -27.09 53.11 55.22
C GLN A 2 -27.72 51.96 54.41
N GLU A 3 -29.05 51.89 54.33
CA GLU A 3 -29.77 50.92 53.49
C GLU A 3 -29.49 51.11 51.99
N SER A 4 -29.43 52.36 51.53
CA SER A 4 -29.09 52.69 50.14
C SER A 4 -27.68 52.24 49.74
N ARG A 5 -26.75 52.17 50.70
CA ARG A 5 -25.38 51.65 50.48
C ARG A 5 -25.35 50.11 50.42
N SER A 6 -26.14 49.44 51.25
CA SER A 6 -26.28 47.98 51.24
C SER A 6 -26.87 47.45 49.93
N ALA A 7 -27.95 48.07 49.44
CA ALA A 7 -28.57 47.70 48.17
C ALA A 7 -27.63 47.89 46.96
N PHE A 8 -26.76 48.91 47.01
CA PHE A 8 -25.79 49.16 45.95
C PHE A 8 -24.64 48.12 45.96
N ALA A 9 -24.17 47.72 47.14
CA ALA A 9 -23.15 46.68 47.28
C ALA A 9 -23.63 45.33 46.72
N LEU A 10 -24.86 44.91 47.04
CA LEU A 10 -25.48 43.70 46.50
C LEU A 10 -25.61 43.73 44.97
N LYS A 11 -25.93 44.89 44.39
CA LYS A 11 -26.06 45.07 42.93
C LYS A 11 -24.72 44.99 42.20
N ILE A 12 -23.63 45.50 42.81
CA ILE A 12 -22.27 45.36 42.30
C ILE A 12 -21.83 43.90 42.35
N GLU A 13 -22.09 43.20 43.47
CA GLU A 13 -21.70 41.80 43.63
C GLU A 13 -22.45 40.88 42.66
N SER A 14 -23.75 41.12 42.43
CA SER A 14 -24.54 40.38 41.44
C SER A 14 -24.04 40.62 40.01
N ARG A 15 -23.69 41.87 39.64
CA ARG A 15 -23.09 42.18 38.32
C ARG A 15 -21.70 41.58 38.15
N SER A 16 -20.89 41.53 39.21
CA SER A 16 -19.58 40.87 39.22
C SER A 16 -19.69 39.36 38.94
N LYS A 17 -20.60 38.67 39.64
CA LYS A 17 -20.90 37.24 39.42
C LYS A 17 -21.46 36.96 38.02
N GLN A 18 -22.20 37.91 37.44
CA GLN A 18 -22.70 37.79 36.08
C GLN A 18 -21.58 37.83 35.03
N GLY A 19 -20.53 38.64 35.24
CA GLY A 19 -19.36 38.70 34.35
C GLY A 19 -18.51 37.42 34.35
N THR A 20 -18.36 36.77 35.52
CA THR A 20 -17.65 35.48 35.61
C THR A 20 -18.41 34.35 34.93
N ASN A 21 -19.75 34.36 35.02
CA ASN A 21 -20.60 33.37 34.35
C ASN A 21 -20.56 33.53 32.83
N GLN A 22 -20.57 34.75 32.30
CA GLN A 22 -20.45 34.97 30.86
C GLN A 22 -19.11 34.45 30.32
N THR A 23 -18.01 34.74 31.02
CA THR A 23 -16.68 34.24 30.63
C THR A 23 -16.62 32.71 30.63
N ALA A 24 -17.30 32.05 31.57
CA ALA A 24 -17.37 30.59 31.62
C ALA A 24 -18.19 30.02 30.46
N LEU A 25 -19.29 30.66 30.09
CA LEU A 25 -20.11 30.26 28.93
C LEU A 25 -19.34 30.42 27.61
N ASP A 26 -18.62 31.52 27.43
CA ASP A 26 -17.81 31.75 26.23
C ASP A 26 -16.70 30.68 26.09
N ARG A 27 -16.04 30.32 27.20
CA ARG A 27 -15.05 29.22 27.21
C ARG A 27 -15.66 27.86 26.87
N LEU A 28 -16.89 27.60 27.34
CA LEU A 28 -17.60 26.36 27.03
C LEU A 28 -17.97 26.30 25.54
N ASP A 29 -18.47 27.40 24.97
CA ASP A 29 -18.79 27.51 23.55
C ASP A 29 -17.54 27.29 22.67
N ASP A 30 -16.40 27.89 23.02
CA ASP A 30 -15.13 27.64 22.35
C ASP A 30 -14.69 26.17 22.42
N LEU A 31 -14.90 25.51 23.56
CA LEU A 31 -14.60 24.10 23.74
C LEU A 31 -15.52 23.23 22.85
N CYS A 32 -16.82 23.52 22.85
CA CYS A 32 -17.81 22.87 21.99
C CYS A 32 -17.44 23.01 20.51
N LYS A 33 -17.10 24.23 20.05
CA LYS A 33 -16.64 24.50 18.68
C LYS A 33 -15.37 23.71 18.33
N LYS A 34 -14.40 23.64 19.24
CA LYS A 34 -13.17 22.84 19.06
C LYS A 34 -13.46 21.35 18.93
N HIS A 35 -14.35 20.81 19.79
CA HIS A 35 -14.77 19.42 19.72
C HIS A 35 -15.55 19.12 18.44
N GLN A 36 -16.46 20.00 18.03
CA GLN A 36 -17.20 19.88 16.77
C GLN A 36 -16.25 19.80 15.57
N LYS A 37 -15.26 20.71 15.49
CA LYS A 37 -14.25 20.71 14.43
C LYS A 37 -13.36 19.46 14.46
N ARG A 38 -13.14 18.87 15.63
CA ARG A 38 -12.40 17.61 15.77
C ARG A 38 -13.25 16.43 15.28
N LEU A 39 -14.55 16.40 15.58
CA LEU A 39 -15.47 15.38 15.09
C LEU A 39 -15.62 15.43 13.56
N GLU A 40 -15.70 16.62 12.96
CA GLU A 40 -15.72 16.77 11.50
C GLU A 40 -14.47 16.21 10.84
N ARG A 41 -13.28 16.47 11.41
CA ARG A 41 -12.03 15.88 10.92
C ARG A 41 -12.02 14.37 11.04
N PHE A 42 -12.46 13.82 12.17
CA PHE A 42 -12.55 12.38 12.32
C PHE A 42 -13.54 11.75 11.33
N ARG A 43 -14.67 12.42 11.05
CA ARG A 43 -15.62 11.95 10.04
C ARG A 43 -14.98 11.92 8.65
N GLY A 44 -14.24 12.97 8.28
CA GLY A 44 -13.47 12.99 7.02
C GLY A 44 -12.47 11.84 6.93
N ASN A 45 -11.66 11.64 7.97
CA ASN A 45 -10.69 10.56 8.01
C ASN A 45 -11.34 9.16 7.94
N VAL A 46 -12.51 8.98 8.57
CA VAL A 46 -13.25 7.70 8.48
C VAL A 46 -13.73 7.46 7.06
N GLN A 47 -14.24 8.48 6.37
CA GLN A 47 -14.64 8.36 4.97
C GLN A 47 -13.46 8.00 4.06
N GLU A 48 -12.31 8.65 4.22
CA GLU A 48 -11.10 8.32 3.46
C GLU A 48 -10.66 6.86 3.70
N LEU A 49 -10.74 6.37 4.94
CA LEU A 49 -10.43 4.97 5.26
C LEU A 49 -11.47 3.98 4.68
N GLU A 50 -12.74 4.37 4.60
CA GLU A 50 -13.78 3.56 3.95
C GLU A 50 -13.55 3.46 2.44
N ASP A 51 -13.17 4.56 1.80
CA ASP A 51 -12.82 4.60 0.37
C ASP A 51 -11.57 3.74 0.09
N ASP A 52 -10.52 3.87 0.90
CA ASP A 52 -9.30 3.05 0.81
C ASP A 52 -9.61 1.56 1.02
N ARG A 53 -10.48 1.23 1.99
CA ARG A 53 -10.92 -0.16 2.23
C ARG A 53 -11.64 -0.73 1.02
N ALA A 54 -12.59 0.02 0.43
CA ALA A 54 -13.33 -0.42 -0.74
C ALA A 54 -12.40 -0.69 -1.93
N PHE A 55 -11.44 0.20 -2.18
CA PHE A 55 -10.41 0.02 -3.20
C PHE A 55 -9.58 -1.26 -2.99
N LEU A 56 -9.12 -1.50 -1.76
CA LEU A 56 -8.34 -2.71 -1.44
C LEU A 56 -9.17 -3.99 -1.57
N GLU A 57 -10.46 -3.96 -1.23
CA GLU A 57 -11.37 -5.11 -1.41
C GLU A 57 -11.57 -5.45 -2.89
N GLU A 58 -11.67 -4.44 -3.76
CA GLU A 58 -11.72 -4.61 -5.21
C GLU A 58 -10.43 -5.24 -5.76
N GLU A 59 -9.27 -4.71 -5.36
CA GLU A 59 -7.95 -5.22 -5.79
C GLU A 59 -7.69 -6.67 -5.34
N ILE A 60 -8.09 -7.01 -4.11
CA ILE A 60 -8.02 -8.38 -3.59
C ILE A 60 -8.93 -9.31 -4.42
N THR A 61 -10.11 -8.82 -4.81
CA THR A 61 -11.05 -9.60 -5.62
C THR A 61 -10.49 -9.84 -7.03
N ALA A 62 -9.94 -8.81 -7.68
CA ALA A 62 -9.26 -8.93 -8.95
C ALA A 62 -8.09 -9.94 -8.88
N SER A 63 -7.20 -9.78 -7.90
CA SER A 63 -6.07 -10.69 -7.68
C SER A 63 -6.52 -12.15 -7.45
N ARG A 64 -7.61 -12.37 -6.72
CA ARG A 64 -8.20 -13.71 -6.52
C ARG A 64 -8.73 -14.30 -7.82
N THR A 65 -9.37 -13.50 -8.67
CA THR A 65 -9.86 -13.97 -9.97
C THR A 65 -8.71 -14.39 -10.89
N GLU A 66 -7.63 -13.61 -10.95
CA GLU A 66 -6.44 -13.93 -11.71
C GLU A 66 -5.74 -15.19 -11.19
N PHE A 67 -5.58 -15.30 -9.86
CA PHE A 67 -5.00 -16.50 -9.24
C PHE A 67 -5.80 -17.76 -9.56
N ASN A 68 -7.14 -17.69 -9.50
CA ASN A 68 -8.00 -18.82 -9.84
C ASN A 68 -7.89 -19.18 -11.33
N ALA A 69 -7.80 -18.19 -12.23
CA ALA A 69 -7.58 -18.42 -13.65
C ALA A 69 -6.23 -19.13 -13.89
N LEU A 70 -5.17 -18.67 -13.24
CA LEU A 70 -3.84 -19.28 -13.32
C LEU A 70 -3.84 -20.71 -12.77
N LYS A 71 -4.46 -20.93 -11.60
CA LYS A 71 -4.61 -22.25 -10.98
C LYS A 71 -5.32 -23.24 -11.92
N ASN A 72 -6.38 -22.80 -12.59
CA ASN A 72 -7.10 -23.60 -13.57
C ASN A 72 -6.22 -23.93 -14.80
N ALA A 73 -5.48 -22.94 -15.31
CA ALA A 73 -4.56 -23.13 -16.44
C ALA A 73 -3.44 -24.14 -16.10
N VAL A 74 -2.87 -24.06 -14.89
CA VAL A 74 -1.88 -25.03 -14.40
C VAL A 74 -2.47 -26.43 -14.29
N GLY A 75 -3.69 -26.58 -13.75
CA GLY A 75 -4.38 -27.87 -13.71
C GLY A 75 -4.63 -28.47 -15.10
N GLN A 76 -5.01 -27.64 -16.08
CA GLN A 76 -5.16 -28.07 -17.47
C GLN A 76 -3.81 -28.48 -18.10
N ALA A 77 -2.74 -27.73 -17.84
CA ALA A 77 -1.40 -28.07 -18.32
C ALA A 77 -0.91 -29.40 -17.72
N GLN A 78 -1.11 -29.61 -16.42
CA GLN A 78 -0.75 -30.86 -15.73
C GLN A 78 -1.52 -32.07 -16.30
N THR A 79 -2.83 -31.94 -16.49
CA THR A 79 -3.63 -33.01 -17.11
C THR A 79 -3.23 -33.28 -18.56
N ALA A 80 -2.84 -32.26 -19.32
CA ALA A 80 -2.33 -32.41 -20.68
C ALA A 80 -0.97 -33.15 -20.71
N VAL A 81 -0.08 -32.86 -19.75
CA VAL A 81 1.21 -33.55 -19.60
C VAL A 81 1.02 -35.04 -19.29
N GLU A 82 0.15 -35.39 -18.32
CA GLU A 82 -0.12 -36.80 -18.01
C GLU A 82 -0.77 -37.52 -19.20
N ARG A 83 -1.71 -36.89 -19.92
CA ARG A 83 -2.26 -37.46 -21.17
C ARG A 83 -1.20 -37.72 -22.24
N ARG A 84 -0.20 -36.83 -22.40
CA ARG A 84 0.92 -37.03 -23.33
C ARG A 84 1.80 -38.21 -22.91
N LYS A 85 2.08 -38.33 -21.60
CA LYS A 85 2.86 -39.42 -21.02
C LYS A 85 2.16 -40.77 -21.17
N ASP A 86 0.85 -40.82 -20.97
CA ASP A 86 0.05 -42.03 -21.20
C ASP A 86 0.01 -42.41 -22.68
N ARG A 87 -0.11 -41.43 -23.59
CA ARG A 87 -0.01 -41.68 -25.03
C ARG A 87 1.34 -42.25 -25.43
N ALA A 88 2.44 -41.69 -24.92
CA ALA A 88 3.79 -42.18 -25.18
C ALA A 88 4.01 -43.63 -24.70
N ARG A 89 3.35 -44.03 -23.59
CA ARG A 89 3.34 -45.42 -23.12
C ARG A 89 2.52 -46.33 -24.02
N SER A 90 1.38 -45.86 -24.52
CA SER A 90 0.49 -46.64 -25.40
C SER A 90 0.99 -46.77 -26.84
N SER A 91 1.83 -45.85 -27.33
CA SER A 91 2.32 -45.85 -28.71
C SER A 91 3.47 -46.82 -28.98
N GLY A 92 3.85 -47.66 -28.00
CA GLY A 92 4.57 -48.91 -28.23
C GLY A 92 5.69 -48.86 -29.28
N ILE A 93 6.66 -47.95 -29.13
CA ILE A 93 7.95 -48.10 -29.80
C ILE A 93 8.86 -48.84 -28.81
N PRO A 94 9.11 -50.16 -29.02
CA PRO A 94 10.08 -50.88 -28.22
C PRO A 94 11.46 -50.50 -28.72
N GLY A 95 12.19 -49.67 -27.97
CA GLY A 95 13.54 -49.31 -28.37
C GLY A 95 14.23 -48.48 -27.30
N GLY A 96 15.00 -49.15 -26.44
CA GLY A 96 15.95 -48.51 -25.54
C GLY A 96 15.88 -49.03 -24.12
N GLU A 97 16.43 -50.23 -23.92
CA GLU A 97 16.86 -50.72 -22.60
C GLU A 97 17.80 -49.68 -21.96
N GLY A 98 17.58 -49.41 -20.67
CA GLY A 98 18.37 -48.42 -19.93
C GLY A 98 18.00 -48.37 -18.46
N SER A 99 18.25 -49.48 -17.76
CA SER A 99 18.54 -49.56 -16.32
C SER A 99 17.45 -49.14 -15.33
N ARG A 100 16.67 -50.18 -14.99
CA ARG A 100 15.99 -50.46 -13.73
C ARG A 100 16.88 -50.24 -12.49
N ALA A 101 16.40 -49.42 -11.56
CA ALA A 101 16.63 -49.54 -10.11
C ALA A 101 15.34 -49.04 -9.45
N GLU A 102 14.39 -49.94 -9.17
CA GLU A 102 14.24 -50.56 -7.85
C GLU A 102 13.95 -49.50 -6.76
N ARG A 103 12.67 -49.24 -6.52
CA ARG A 103 12.23 -48.74 -5.22
C ARG A 103 10.91 -49.36 -4.82
N ASP A 104 10.99 -49.97 -3.65
CA ASP A 104 10.02 -50.81 -2.99
C ASP A 104 8.63 -50.21 -2.84
N SER A 105 7.68 -51.10 -3.07
CA SER A 105 6.32 -51.11 -2.56
C SER A 105 6.29 -51.17 -1.03
N ARG A 106 5.41 -50.38 -0.39
CA ARG A 106 4.68 -50.60 0.88
C ARG A 106 4.08 -49.24 1.29
N GLY A 107 2.81 -49.05 1.61
CA GLY A 107 1.70 -49.97 1.81
C GLY A 107 0.38 -49.24 1.56
N ARG A 108 -0.56 -50.00 1.02
CA ARG A 108 -1.97 -49.67 0.85
C ARG A 108 -2.63 -50.06 2.17
N GLU A 109 -3.21 -49.12 2.89
CA GLU A 109 -4.19 -49.43 3.93
C GLU A 109 -5.52 -48.80 3.55
N GLN A 110 -6.43 -49.69 3.13
CA GLN A 110 -7.84 -49.46 3.06
C GLN A 110 -8.37 -49.61 4.49
N HIS A 111 -8.91 -48.53 5.07
CA HIS A 111 -9.76 -48.67 6.25
C HIS A 111 -11.11 -47.97 6.04
N SER A 112 -12.11 -48.76 6.40
CA SER A 112 -13.53 -48.62 6.18
C SER A 112 -14.15 -47.32 6.66
N ILE A 113 -15.15 -46.92 5.89
CA ILE A 113 -16.21 -46.00 6.26
C ILE A 113 -17.03 -46.64 7.39
N GLY A 114 -17.01 -46.02 8.57
CA GLY A 114 -17.92 -46.25 9.69
C GLY A 114 -18.29 -44.88 10.30
N PRO A 115 -19.58 -44.56 10.52
CA PRO A 115 -20.00 -43.22 10.88
C PRO A 115 -20.09 -43.11 12.41
N GLU A 116 -19.07 -42.56 13.07
CA GLU A 116 -19.19 -42.23 14.49
C GLU A 116 -18.63 -40.84 14.80
N GLN A 117 -19.45 -40.11 15.54
CA GLN A 117 -19.40 -38.70 15.85
C GLN A 117 -18.35 -38.46 16.94
N SER A 118 -17.20 -37.83 16.65
CA SER A 118 -16.33 -37.08 17.61
C SER A 118 -14.91 -36.80 17.06
N SER A 119 -14.76 -35.92 16.06
CA SER A 119 -13.41 -35.61 15.51
C SER A 119 -13.22 -34.16 15.03
N ASP A 120 -13.99 -33.18 15.51
CA ASP A 120 -13.81 -31.79 15.05
C ASP A 120 -12.76 -31.00 15.87
N THR A 121 -12.49 -31.35 17.13
CA THR A 121 -11.61 -30.55 17.99
C THR A 121 -10.13 -30.92 17.94
N LEU A 122 -9.78 -32.13 17.51
CA LEU A 122 -8.37 -32.56 17.36
C LEU A 122 -7.76 -32.10 16.02
N GLN A 123 -8.56 -31.98 14.96
CA GLN A 123 -8.10 -31.47 13.67
C GLN A 123 -7.79 -29.97 13.70
N GLU A 124 -8.51 -29.19 14.52
CA GLU A 124 -8.31 -27.75 14.63
C GLU A 124 -6.95 -27.38 15.24
N GLY A 125 -6.46 -28.19 16.21
CA GLY A 125 -5.14 -28.01 16.81
C GLY A 125 -3.99 -28.25 15.83
N GLU A 126 -4.05 -29.36 15.08
CA GLU A 126 -3.04 -29.67 14.06
C GLU A 126 -3.05 -28.66 12.89
N LEU A 127 -4.23 -28.18 12.49
CA LEU A 127 -4.35 -27.17 11.46
C LEU A 127 -3.72 -25.84 11.89
N ARG A 128 -3.95 -25.45 13.15
CA ARG A 128 -3.38 -24.24 13.74
C ARG A 128 -1.86 -24.33 13.84
N GLU A 129 -1.33 -25.47 14.29
CA GLU A 129 0.12 -25.68 14.37
C GLU A 129 0.79 -25.63 12.99
N ARG A 130 0.19 -26.24 11.96
CA ARG A 130 0.69 -26.13 10.58
C ARG A 130 0.61 -24.71 10.04
N TYR A 131 -0.45 -23.97 10.37
CA TYR A 131 -0.58 -22.57 9.97
C TYR A 131 0.52 -21.71 10.61
N ASP A 132 0.73 -21.86 11.91
CA ASP A 132 1.77 -21.13 12.64
C ASP A 132 3.16 -21.44 12.08
N GLN A 133 3.44 -22.72 11.77
CA GLN A 133 4.69 -23.12 11.11
C GLN A 133 4.90 -22.46 9.74
N VAL A 134 3.86 -22.40 8.90
CA VAL A 134 3.93 -21.74 7.58
C VAL A 134 4.17 -20.24 7.74
N VAL A 135 3.55 -19.60 8.72
CA VAL A 135 3.76 -18.18 9.03
C VAL A 135 5.20 -17.92 9.48
N GLU A 136 5.78 -18.79 10.30
CA GLU A 136 7.18 -18.68 10.71
C GLU A 136 8.15 -18.85 9.54
N ASP A 137 7.93 -19.84 8.68
CA ASP A 137 8.75 -20.08 7.50
C ASP A 137 8.67 -18.92 6.50
N PHE A 138 7.47 -18.38 6.29
CA PHE A 138 7.26 -17.20 5.46
C PHE A 138 7.97 -15.97 6.03
N ASN A 139 7.85 -15.72 7.34
CA ASN A 139 8.56 -14.63 8.00
C ASN A 139 10.09 -14.79 7.94
N ARG A 140 10.59 -16.03 8.02
CA ARG A 140 12.01 -16.35 7.83
C ARG A 140 12.46 -16.01 6.42
N SER A 141 11.68 -16.39 5.41
CA SER A 141 11.91 -16.07 4.00
C SER A 141 11.98 -14.56 3.76
N ILE A 142 11.03 -13.79 4.30
CA ILE A 142 11.03 -12.32 4.22
C ILE A 142 12.31 -11.73 4.82
N ARG A 143 12.78 -12.23 5.96
CA ARG A 143 14.01 -11.73 6.60
C ARG A 143 15.24 -12.02 5.73
N THR A 144 15.33 -13.22 5.14
CA THR A 144 16.44 -13.59 4.26
C THR A 144 16.45 -12.76 2.98
N GLU A 145 15.28 -12.53 2.38
CA GLU A 145 15.14 -11.72 1.17
C GLU A 145 15.46 -10.24 1.44
N LYS A 146 14.97 -9.68 2.56
CA LYS A 146 15.37 -8.33 3.01
C LYS A 146 16.87 -8.19 3.21
N ALA A 147 17.52 -9.21 3.79
CA ALA A 147 18.97 -9.21 3.96
C ALA A 147 19.69 -9.27 2.60
N ALA A 148 19.20 -10.05 1.63
CA ALA A 148 19.74 -10.10 0.28
C ALA A 148 19.60 -8.75 -0.45
N ILE A 149 18.43 -8.09 -0.36
CA ILE A 149 18.20 -6.76 -0.93
C ILE A 149 19.16 -5.72 -0.34
N ASN A 150 19.38 -5.76 0.98
CA ASN A 150 20.31 -4.83 1.62
C ASN A 150 21.74 -5.06 1.14
N ARG A 151 22.17 -6.33 0.99
CA ARG A 151 23.48 -6.65 0.41
C ARG A 151 23.62 -6.12 -1.02
N LEU A 152 22.63 -6.36 -1.88
CA LEU A 152 22.65 -5.83 -3.25
C LEU A 152 22.71 -4.30 -3.28
N ARG A 153 22.02 -3.61 -2.37
CA ARG A 153 22.09 -2.16 -2.23
C ARG A 153 23.46 -1.67 -1.79
N ASP A 154 24.08 -2.37 -0.83
CA ASP A 154 25.41 -2.06 -0.35
C ASP A 154 26.45 -2.32 -1.45
N ASP A 155 26.35 -3.44 -2.17
CA ASP A 155 27.20 -3.77 -3.33
C ASP A 155 27.05 -2.70 -4.44
N THR A 156 25.82 -2.31 -4.79
CA THR A 156 25.56 -1.23 -5.77
C THR A 156 26.16 0.10 -5.30
N ARG A 157 26.10 0.39 -4.00
CA ARG A 157 26.66 1.61 -3.42
C ARG A 157 28.18 1.62 -3.46
N ASP A 158 28.80 0.48 -3.23
CA ASP A 158 30.25 0.31 -3.28
C ASP A 158 30.76 0.33 -4.72
N GLU A 159 30.02 -0.22 -5.69
CA GLU A 159 30.29 -0.07 -7.13
C GLU A 159 30.22 1.39 -7.58
N MET A 160 29.20 2.13 -7.13
CA MET A 160 29.04 3.56 -7.39
C MET A 160 30.14 4.41 -6.72
N ARG A 161 30.71 3.97 -5.59
CA ARG A 161 31.85 4.63 -4.94
C ARG A 161 33.20 4.26 -5.53
N GLY A 162 33.36 3.05 -6.06
CA GLY A 162 34.60 2.57 -6.67
C GLY A 162 34.83 3.12 -8.09
N SER A 163 33.76 3.49 -8.78
CA SER A 163 33.80 4.02 -10.15
C SER A 163 34.03 5.53 -10.20
N ASN A 164 35.23 6.00 -9.82
CA ASN A 164 35.66 7.40 -10.02
C ASN A 164 35.82 7.82 -11.50
N ASN A 165 35.32 7.03 -12.46
CA ASN A 165 35.49 7.27 -13.90
C ASN A 165 34.21 7.07 -14.73
N VAL A 166 33.06 6.84 -14.09
CA VAL A 166 31.76 6.87 -14.77
C VAL A 166 31.28 8.32 -14.77
N GLN A 167 31.03 8.88 -15.95
CA GLN A 167 30.53 10.25 -16.09
C GLN A 167 29.26 10.43 -15.23
N PRO A 168 29.24 11.34 -14.24
CA PRO A 168 28.13 11.52 -13.30
C PRO A 168 26.78 11.93 -13.91
N GLY A 169 26.65 12.09 -15.23
CA GLY A 169 25.52 12.81 -15.84
C GLY A 169 24.24 12.02 -16.08
N ALA A 170 24.28 10.68 -16.16
CA ALA A 170 23.12 9.91 -16.59
C ALA A 170 22.09 9.68 -15.46
N VAL A 171 22.57 9.35 -14.26
CA VAL A 171 21.70 9.12 -13.09
C VAL A 171 21.14 10.43 -12.54
N ASP A 172 21.95 11.50 -12.54
CA ASP A 172 21.51 12.85 -12.17
C ASP A 172 20.37 13.34 -13.08
N GLY A 173 20.45 13.04 -14.38
CA GLY A 173 19.38 13.35 -15.33
C GLY A 173 18.05 12.64 -15.02
N LEU A 174 18.09 11.42 -14.51
CA LEU A 174 16.88 10.68 -14.13
C LEU A 174 16.23 11.28 -12.89
N VAL A 175 17.05 11.66 -11.90
CA VAL A 175 16.61 12.32 -10.66
C VAL A 175 16.00 13.69 -10.97
N ASP A 176 16.58 14.44 -11.91
CA ASP A 176 16.04 15.73 -12.35
C ASP A 176 14.66 15.59 -13.00
N ILE A 177 14.50 14.60 -13.89
CA ILE A 177 13.21 14.31 -14.54
C ILE A 177 12.17 13.90 -13.49
N PHE A 178 12.54 13.03 -12.54
CA PHE A 178 11.65 12.61 -11.47
C PHE A 178 11.23 13.79 -10.58
N THR A 179 12.19 14.62 -10.18
CA THR A 179 11.94 15.82 -9.35
C THR A 179 11.00 16.79 -10.06
N ARG A 180 11.20 17.00 -11.37
CA ARG A 180 10.29 17.81 -12.20
C ARG A 180 8.87 17.24 -12.23
N CYS A 181 8.70 15.92 -12.41
CA CYS A 181 7.39 15.27 -12.37
C CYS A 181 6.71 15.44 -10.99
N VAL A 182 7.47 15.32 -9.90
CA VAL A 182 6.97 15.56 -8.54
C VAL A 182 6.51 17.01 -8.37
N ASP A 183 7.30 17.98 -8.82
CA ASP A 183 6.96 19.39 -8.68
C ASP A 183 5.76 19.80 -9.53
N GLU A 184 5.58 19.22 -10.72
CA GLU A 184 4.37 19.41 -11.52
C GLU A 184 3.12 18.93 -10.75
N VAL A 185 3.18 17.74 -10.16
CA VAL A 185 2.06 17.20 -9.38
C VAL A 185 1.80 17.98 -8.11
N LYS A 186 2.84 18.46 -7.43
CA LYS A 186 2.69 19.42 -6.30
C LYS A 186 1.95 20.69 -6.75
N GLY A 187 2.28 21.22 -7.93
CA GLY A 187 1.57 22.37 -8.53
C GLY A 187 0.08 22.11 -8.67
N ARG A 188 -0.31 20.97 -9.25
CA ARG A 188 -1.72 20.57 -9.39
C ARG A 188 -2.43 20.38 -8.05
N ILE A 189 -1.74 19.85 -7.04
CA ILE A 189 -2.31 19.73 -5.69
C ILE A 189 -2.61 21.09 -5.09
N VAL A 190 -1.70 22.06 -5.26
CA VAL A 190 -1.90 23.44 -4.80
C VAL A 190 -3.07 24.09 -5.53
N GLU A 191 -3.20 23.89 -6.85
CA GLU A 191 -4.34 24.38 -7.63
C GLU A 191 -5.67 23.78 -7.14
N ARG A 192 -5.76 22.46 -7.01
CA ARG A 192 -6.98 21.80 -6.49
C ARG A 192 -7.38 22.36 -5.13
N ARG A 193 -6.41 22.59 -4.23
CA ARG A 193 -6.69 23.19 -2.92
C ARG A 193 -7.16 24.62 -3.00
N ASN A 194 -6.55 25.43 -3.86
CA ASN A 194 -6.96 26.80 -4.06
C ASN A 194 -8.39 26.87 -4.61
N ASP A 195 -8.75 25.97 -5.53
CA ASP A 195 -10.09 25.90 -6.08
C ASP A 195 -11.11 25.39 -5.06
N SER A 196 -10.79 24.35 -4.28
CA SER A 196 -11.62 23.93 -3.14
C SER A 196 -11.80 25.06 -2.12
N ALA A 197 -10.75 25.82 -1.82
CA ALA A 197 -10.82 26.97 -0.92
C ALA A 197 -11.71 28.10 -1.48
N LYS A 198 -11.65 28.38 -2.79
CA LYS A 198 -12.53 29.34 -3.46
C LYS A 198 -13.99 28.89 -3.42
N GLU A 199 -14.28 27.62 -3.69
CA GLU A 199 -15.64 27.08 -3.62
C GLU A 199 -16.21 27.09 -2.19
N HIS A 200 -15.38 26.79 -1.19
CA HIS A 200 -15.76 26.95 0.21
C HIS A 200 -15.97 28.41 0.63
N ALA A 201 -15.20 29.35 0.05
CA ALA A 201 -15.40 30.79 0.28
C ALA A 201 -16.68 31.32 -0.38
N LYS A 202 -17.11 30.76 -1.53
CA LYS A 202 -18.39 31.11 -2.16
C LYS A 202 -19.60 30.64 -1.36
N THR A 203 -19.48 29.51 -0.67
CA THR A 203 -20.58 28.91 0.11
C THR A 203 -20.68 29.43 1.54
N LYS A 204 -19.63 30.05 2.09
CA LYS A 204 -19.64 30.74 3.39
C LYS A 204 -19.54 32.25 3.19
N SER A 205 -20.66 32.96 3.36
CA SER A 205 -20.66 34.43 3.36
C SER A 205 -19.70 35.00 4.42
N GLU A 206 -18.76 35.82 3.97
CA GLU A 206 -18.13 36.97 4.65
C GLU A 206 -17.31 36.78 5.95
N SER A 207 -16.98 35.58 6.40
CA SER A 207 -16.15 35.41 7.60
C SER A 207 -14.71 34.96 7.30
N ALA A 208 -13.81 35.95 7.22
CA ALA A 208 -12.35 35.89 7.35
C ALA A 208 -11.53 35.17 6.24
N LYS A 209 -10.88 35.99 5.38
CA LYS A 209 -9.79 35.59 4.47
C LYS A 209 -8.57 35.13 5.28
N SER A 210 -8.44 33.84 5.57
CA SER A 210 -7.14 33.26 5.93
C SER A 210 -6.41 32.84 4.65
N ARG A 211 -5.43 33.64 4.23
CA ARG A 211 -4.50 33.28 3.15
C ARG A 211 -3.73 32.04 3.59
N VAL A 212 -3.97 30.90 2.95
CA VAL A 212 -3.18 29.69 3.16
C VAL A 212 -1.85 29.94 2.45
N GLU A 213 -0.82 30.24 3.23
CA GLU A 213 0.55 30.31 2.71
C GLU A 213 0.93 28.93 2.15
N PRO A 214 1.64 28.88 1.00
CA PRO A 214 2.10 27.64 0.40
C PRO A 214 3.15 27.01 1.31
N ARG A 215 2.69 26.25 2.30
CA ARG A 215 3.56 25.36 3.07
C ARG A 215 4.09 24.30 2.13
N ASP A 216 5.37 24.00 2.31
CA ASP A 216 6.09 22.96 1.61
C ASP A 216 5.27 21.67 1.61
N VAL A 217 4.78 21.29 0.42
CA VAL A 217 3.87 20.15 0.27
C VAL A 217 4.74 18.90 0.34
N GLY A 218 4.83 18.32 1.54
CA GLY A 218 5.55 17.06 1.74
C GLY A 218 4.93 15.92 0.93
N LEU A 219 5.71 14.87 0.69
CA LEU A 219 5.26 13.67 -0.04
C LEU A 219 4.07 12.96 0.62
N GLY A 220 3.86 13.15 1.92
CA GLY A 220 2.73 12.59 2.66
C GLY A 220 1.35 13.13 2.26
N TRP A 221 1.29 14.11 1.36
CA TRP A 221 0.04 14.70 0.87
C TRP A 221 -0.34 14.22 -0.53
N LEU A 222 0.49 13.36 -1.15
CA LEU A 222 0.19 12.74 -2.43
C LEU A 222 -0.90 11.68 -2.24
N THR A 223 -1.98 11.80 -2.99
CA THR A 223 -2.98 10.72 -3.09
C THR A 223 -2.42 9.53 -3.88
N ALA A 224 -3.09 8.38 -3.86
CA ALA A 224 -2.71 7.24 -4.71
C ALA A 224 -2.74 7.62 -6.21
N GLY A 225 -3.74 8.39 -6.63
CA GLY A 225 -3.84 8.92 -7.99
C GLY A 225 -2.67 9.85 -8.36
N ASP A 226 -2.22 10.69 -7.42
CA ASP A 226 -1.08 11.58 -7.66
C ASP A 226 0.22 10.78 -7.83
N ARG A 227 0.45 9.76 -6.99
CA ARG A 227 1.61 8.86 -7.14
C ARG A 227 1.60 8.12 -8.47
N LYS A 228 0.45 7.58 -8.87
CA LYS A 228 0.26 6.94 -10.17
C LYS A 228 0.59 7.90 -11.31
N HIS A 229 0.09 9.14 -11.25
CA HIS A 229 0.34 10.12 -12.29
C HIS A 229 1.82 10.53 -12.39
N ILE A 230 2.53 10.66 -11.27
CA ILE A 230 3.98 10.90 -11.26
C ILE A 230 4.69 9.77 -12.03
N LEU A 231 4.36 8.52 -11.72
CA LEU A 231 4.97 7.35 -12.38
C LEU A 231 4.64 7.28 -13.86
N GLU A 232 3.38 7.50 -14.24
CA GLU A 232 2.98 7.53 -15.66
C GLU A 232 3.73 8.61 -16.43
N THR A 233 3.80 9.83 -15.88
CA THR A 233 4.48 10.96 -16.54
C THR A 233 5.98 10.71 -16.64
N PHE A 234 6.57 10.14 -15.58
CA PHE A 234 7.99 9.81 -15.54
C PHE A 234 8.35 8.70 -16.53
N LEU A 235 7.59 7.61 -16.57
CA LEU A 235 7.84 6.47 -17.46
C LEU A 235 7.53 6.78 -18.92
N LEU A 236 6.67 7.76 -19.20
CA LEU A 236 6.39 8.24 -20.56
C LEU A 236 7.37 9.34 -21.02
N ASP A 237 8.26 9.82 -20.15
CA ASP A 237 9.25 10.81 -20.55
C ASP A 237 10.23 10.19 -21.56
N LYS A 238 10.35 10.82 -22.72
CA LYS A 238 11.16 10.34 -23.84
C LYS A 238 12.61 10.05 -23.42
N LYS A 239 13.18 10.85 -22.50
CA LYS A 239 14.55 10.64 -22.02
C LYS A 239 14.67 9.42 -21.12
N VAL A 240 13.67 9.17 -20.28
CA VAL A 240 13.60 7.97 -19.44
C VAL A 240 13.45 6.73 -20.30
N LEU A 241 12.54 6.76 -21.28
CA LEU A 241 12.38 5.67 -22.25
C LEU A 241 13.66 5.42 -23.04
N GLN A 242 14.35 6.48 -23.48
CA GLN A 242 15.61 6.37 -24.21
C GLN A 242 16.72 5.75 -23.34
N LEU A 243 16.84 6.14 -22.07
CA LEU A 243 17.77 5.52 -21.13
C LEU A 243 17.46 4.03 -20.90
N LEU A 244 16.17 3.70 -20.69
CA LEU A 244 15.73 2.31 -20.51
C LEU A 244 15.92 1.45 -21.77
N LEU A 245 15.81 2.05 -22.96
CA LEU A 245 16.01 1.38 -24.24
C LEU A 245 17.50 1.25 -24.60
N ASP A 246 18.34 2.23 -24.26
CA ASP A 246 19.78 2.20 -24.52
C ASP A 246 20.51 1.24 -23.55
N GLU A 247 19.99 1.01 -22.35
CA GLU A 247 20.47 -0.04 -21.42
C GLU A 247 20.00 -1.46 -21.77
N ALA A 248 19.06 -1.61 -22.72
CA ALA A 248 18.67 -2.94 -23.17
C ALA A 248 19.89 -3.58 -23.85
N PRO A 249 20.42 -4.70 -23.34
CA PRO A 249 21.64 -5.29 -23.84
C PRO A 249 21.45 -5.57 -25.33
N SER A 250 22.19 -4.86 -26.17
CA SER A 250 22.14 -5.08 -27.61
C SER A 250 22.54 -6.53 -27.82
N SER A 251 21.58 -7.37 -28.24
CA SER A 251 21.73 -8.83 -28.36
C SER A 251 22.63 -9.25 -29.53
N LYS A 252 23.64 -8.43 -29.87
CA LYS A 252 24.54 -8.63 -31.00
C LYS A 252 25.72 -9.56 -30.71
N GLU A 253 25.86 -10.10 -29.50
CA GLU A 253 26.88 -11.12 -29.18
C GLU A 253 26.30 -12.55 -29.08
N SER A 254 25.57 -12.97 -30.11
CA SER A 254 25.33 -14.40 -30.39
C SER A 254 25.85 -14.76 -31.78
N GLY A 255 27.10 -14.36 -32.03
CA GLY A 255 27.87 -14.71 -33.21
C GLY A 255 29.20 -15.32 -32.80
N VAL A 256 29.16 -16.47 -32.11
CA VAL A 256 30.34 -17.32 -31.93
C VAL A 256 30.08 -18.61 -32.69
N LEU A 257 30.79 -18.70 -33.82
CA LEU A 257 31.11 -19.90 -34.59
C LEU A 257 31.87 -20.92 -33.73
#